data_AF-A0A516GXJ5-F1
#
_entry.id   AF-A0A516GXJ5-F1
#
_cell.length_a   1.000
_cell.length_b   1.000
_cell.length_c   1.000
_cell.angle_alpha   90.00
_cell.angle_beta   90.00
_cell.angle_gamma   90.00
#
_symmetry.space_group_name_H-M   'P 1'
#
loop_
_entity.id
_entity.type
_entity.pdbx_description
1 polymer ?
#
loop_
_entity_poly.entity_id
_entity_poly.type
_entity_poly.pdbx_seq_one_letter_code
_entity_poly.pdbx_strand_id
1 'polypeptide(L)'
;MENRHKPLLDENNPADAELIAARDAFNKAIGWQPPAQPVPQQAATGNRRHWKKVNWGRAAQLIAGGATVEATATTLGCEPERILRNLRRSAKFRHRIDREVERMKLSARLRFAALGEDTTRQLQRQAHTLDPRLLQWLGEKLNLNREFRATLGEQWAEAVRTPARPKPRQRLAQTGQNGTEQA
;
A
#
# COMPACT_ATOMS: atom_id res chain seq x y z
N MET A 1 -23.00 -7.78 -26.03
CA MET A 1 -22.06 -7.77 -24.89
C MET A 1 -21.22 -9.03 -24.98
N GLU A 2 -20.10 -8.95 -25.67
CA GLU A 2 -19.21 -10.09 -25.95
C GLU A 2 -18.28 -10.32 -24.75
N ASN A 3 -18.44 -11.50 -24.13
CA ASN A 3 -17.53 -11.99 -23.10
C ASN A 3 -16.18 -12.31 -23.74
N ARG A 4 -15.19 -11.43 -23.55
CA ARG A 4 -13.79 -11.74 -23.87
C ARG A 4 -13.29 -12.79 -22.87
N HIS A 5 -13.38 -14.06 -23.26
CA HIS A 5 -12.63 -15.14 -22.62
C HIS A 5 -11.15 -14.77 -22.62
N LYS A 6 -10.56 -14.62 -21.42
CA LYS A 6 -9.10 -14.61 -21.30
C LYS A 6 -8.59 -15.98 -21.77
N PRO A 7 -7.61 -16.05 -22.69
CA PRO A 7 -7.02 -17.32 -23.06
C PRO A 7 -6.35 -17.92 -21.83
N LEU A 8 -6.81 -19.12 -21.45
CA LEU A 8 -6.14 -19.96 -20.48
C LEU A 8 -4.88 -20.47 -21.17
N LEU A 9 -3.71 -19.95 -20.77
CA LEU A 9 -2.43 -20.33 -21.34
C LEU A 9 -2.26 -21.85 -21.21
N ASP A 10 -2.14 -22.54 -22.33
CA ASP A 10 -1.92 -23.98 -22.38
C ASP A 10 -0.41 -24.22 -22.34
N GLU A 11 0.06 -24.96 -21.34
CA GLU A 11 1.48 -25.24 -21.13
C GLU A 11 2.11 -26.05 -22.29
N ASN A 12 1.29 -26.60 -23.19
CA ASN A 12 1.75 -27.36 -24.35
C ASN A 12 1.87 -26.52 -25.65
N ASN A 13 1.52 -25.23 -25.62
CA ASN A 13 1.59 -24.35 -26.77
C ASN A 13 2.94 -23.60 -26.81
N PRO A 14 3.76 -23.72 -27.87
CA PRO A 14 5.09 -23.13 -27.93
C PRO A 14 5.10 -21.60 -27.87
N ALA A 15 4.03 -20.92 -28.30
CA ALA A 15 3.90 -19.46 -28.19
C ALA A 15 3.66 -18.98 -26.74
N ASP A 16 2.99 -19.81 -25.92
CA ASP A 16 2.74 -19.51 -24.51
C ASP A 16 3.98 -19.79 -23.65
N ALA A 17 4.85 -20.71 -24.08
CA ALA A 17 6.12 -21.01 -23.42
C ALA A 17 7.09 -19.82 -23.40
N GLU A 18 7.17 -19.05 -24.49
CA GLU A 18 7.99 -17.82 -24.53
C GLU A 18 7.44 -16.74 -23.60
N LEU A 19 6.12 -16.59 -23.53
CA LEU A 19 5.47 -15.64 -22.62
C LEU A 19 5.65 -16.02 -21.15
N ILE A 20 5.59 -17.32 -20.83
CA ILE A 20 5.87 -17.85 -19.49
C ILE A 20 7.35 -17.62 -19.13
N ALA A 21 8.28 -17.90 -20.05
CA ALA A 21 9.71 -17.68 -19.85
C ALA A 21 10.04 -16.19 -19.64
N ALA A 22 9.43 -15.29 -20.42
CA ALA A 22 9.60 -13.85 -20.27
C ALA A 22 9.06 -13.33 -18.93
N ARG A 23 7.89 -13.84 -18.50
CA ARG A 23 7.32 -13.54 -17.19
C ARG A 23 8.24 -14.01 -16.06
N ASP A 24 8.79 -15.21 -16.17
CA ASP A 24 9.63 -15.80 -15.13
C ASP A 24 11.01 -15.13 -15.05
N ALA A 25 11.56 -14.70 -16.20
CA ALA A 25 12.76 -13.86 -16.26
C ALA A 25 12.55 -12.49 -15.60
N PHE A 26 11.41 -11.85 -15.88
CA PHE A 26 11.03 -10.58 -15.25
C PHE A 26 10.88 -10.74 -13.73
N ASN A 27 10.16 -11.78 -13.28
CA ASN A 27 9.98 -12.09 -11.85
C ASN A 27 11.33 -12.31 -11.14
N LYS A 28 12.26 -13.01 -11.79
CA LYS A 28 13.62 -13.22 -11.29
C LYS A 28 14.41 -11.91 -11.18
N ALA A 29 14.30 -11.01 -12.15
CA ALA A 29 15.01 -9.73 -12.16
C ALA A 29 14.57 -8.80 -11.01
N ILE A 30 13.28 -8.84 -10.63
CA ILE A 30 12.74 -8.02 -9.55
C ILE A 30 12.77 -8.71 -8.17
N GLY A 31 13.36 -9.91 -8.07
CA GLY A 31 13.41 -10.69 -6.83
C GLY A 31 12.03 -11.11 -6.30
N TRP A 32 11.01 -11.12 -7.17
CA TRP A 32 9.65 -11.49 -6.80
C TRP A 32 9.50 -12.99 -6.89
N GLN A 33 9.22 -13.62 -5.75
CA GLN A 33 8.86 -15.02 -5.66
C GLN A 33 7.35 -15.12 -5.43
N PRO A 34 6.60 -15.86 -6.27
CA PRO A 34 5.19 -16.08 -6.00
C PRO A 34 5.04 -16.75 -4.64
N PRO A 35 4.04 -16.35 -3.82
CA PRO A 35 3.79 -17.04 -2.56
C PRO A 35 3.54 -18.51 -2.88
N ALA A 36 4.23 -19.41 -2.18
CA ALA A 36 4.07 -20.84 -2.35
C ALA A 36 2.57 -21.18 -2.32
N GLN A 37 2.04 -21.64 -3.47
CA GLN A 37 0.69 -22.18 -3.53
C GLN A 37 0.62 -23.29 -2.47
N PRO A 38 -0.37 -23.29 -1.56
CA PRO A 38 -0.49 -24.37 -0.60
C PRO A 38 -0.72 -25.66 -1.39
N VAL A 39 0.29 -26.51 -1.45
CA VAL A 39 0.18 -27.85 -2.05
C VAL A 39 -0.99 -28.53 -1.32
N PRO A 40 -2.04 -29.00 -2.04
CA PRO A 40 -3.12 -29.70 -1.39
C PRO A 40 -2.54 -30.98 -0.79
N GLN A 41 -2.33 -30.97 0.54
CA GLN A 41 -1.96 -32.17 1.28
C GLN A 41 -3.09 -33.18 1.08
N GLN A 42 -2.79 -34.27 0.38
CA GLN A 42 -3.71 -35.36 0.15
C GLN A 42 -4.35 -35.78 1.48
N ALA A 43 -5.68 -35.77 1.50
CA ALA A 43 -6.44 -36.16 2.68
C ALA A 43 -6.12 -37.62 3.02
N ALA A 44 -5.42 -37.84 4.14
CA ALA A 44 -5.13 -39.17 4.64
C ALA A 44 -6.44 -39.94 4.88
N THR A 45 -6.71 -40.88 3.98
CA THR A 45 -7.78 -41.86 4.11
C THR A 45 -7.37 -42.91 5.14
N GLY A 46 -8.20 -43.08 6.16
CA GLY A 46 -8.17 -44.26 7.03
C GLY A 46 -7.07 -44.30 8.09
N ASN A 47 -7.24 -43.60 9.21
CA ASN A 47 -6.95 -44.19 10.52
C ASN A 47 -7.68 -43.42 11.61
N ARG A 48 -8.11 -44.11 12.67
CA ARG A 48 -8.94 -43.59 13.77
C ARG A 48 -8.48 -42.19 14.18
N ARG A 49 -9.27 -41.18 13.82
CA ARG A 49 -9.00 -39.77 14.14
C ARG A 49 -9.07 -39.62 15.66
N HIS A 50 -7.95 -39.78 16.36
CA HIS A 50 -7.75 -39.02 17.60
C HIS A 50 -8.09 -37.58 17.22
N TRP A 51 -9.21 -37.06 17.73
CA TRP A 51 -9.70 -35.75 17.34
C TRP A 51 -8.62 -34.73 17.66
N LYS A 52 -7.80 -34.37 16.68
CA LYS A 52 -6.80 -33.31 16.84
C LYS A 52 -7.56 -32.08 17.34
N LYS A 53 -7.04 -31.50 18.42
CA LYS A 53 -7.60 -30.30 19.02
C LYS A 53 -7.49 -29.19 17.97
N VAL A 54 -8.64 -28.75 17.46
CA VAL A 54 -8.67 -27.68 16.45
C VAL A 54 -8.17 -26.39 17.09
N ASN A 55 -7.18 -25.76 16.48
CA ASN A 55 -6.72 -24.44 16.90
C ASN A 55 -7.70 -23.38 16.39
N TRP A 56 -8.72 -23.08 17.20
CA TRP A 56 -9.72 -22.07 16.89
C TRP A 56 -9.17 -20.64 16.82
N GLY A 57 -7.98 -20.37 17.35
CA GLY A 57 -7.30 -19.10 17.14
C GLY A 57 -6.84 -18.97 15.68
N ARG A 58 -6.16 -20.00 15.19
CA ARG A 58 -5.70 -20.07 13.79
C ARG A 58 -6.85 -20.11 12.79
N ALA A 59 -7.93 -20.85 13.11
CA ALA A 59 -9.13 -20.87 12.29
C ALA A 59 -9.73 -19.47 12.09
N ALA A 60 -9.83 -18.68 13.17
CA ALA A 60 -10.36 -17.32 13.10
C ALA A 60 -9.47 -16.41 12.26
N GLN A 61 -8.14 -16.53 12.36
CA GLN A 61 -7.19 -15.77 11.54
C GLN A 61 -7.36 -16.07 10.05
N LEU A 62 -7.50 -17.34 9.68
CA LEU A 62 -7.66 -17.75 8.27
C LEU A 62 -8.97 -17.22 7.69
N ILE A 63 -10.08 -17.36 8.42
CA ILE A 63 -11.39 -16.88 7.99
C ILE A 63 -11.41 -15.35 7.93
N ALA A 64 -10.84 -14.65 8.92
CA ALA A 64 -10.74 -13.18 8.90
C ALA A 64 -9.88 -12.67 7.73
N GLY A 65 -8.90 -13.47 7.28
CA GLY A 65 -8.08 -13.21 6.10
C GLY A 65 -8.77 -13.55 4.77
N GLY A 66 -10.03 -14.01 4.79
CA GLY A 66 -10.81 -14.32 3.58
C GLY A 66 -10.71 -15.76 3.09
N ALA A 67 -10.10 -16.67 3.85
CA ALA A 67 -10.09 -18.09 3.48
C ALA A 67 -11.49 -18.70 3.57
N THR A 68 -11.82 -19.60 2.65
CA THR A 68 -13.07 -20.37 2.70
C THR A 68 -13.05 -21.38 3.85
N VAL A 69 -14.23 -21.89 4.22
CA VAL A 69 -14.36 -22.86 5.30
C VAL A 69 -13.65 -24.16 4.94
N GLU A 70 -13.72 -24.58 3.69
CA GLU A 70 -13.07 -25.76 3.14
C GLU A 70 -11.54 -25.62 3.18
N ALA A 71 -11.00 -24.48 2.73
CA ALA A 71 -9.58 -24.21 2.80
C ALA A 71 -9.05 -24.15 4.24
N THR A 72 -9.85 -23.58 5.15
CA THR A 72 -9.54 -23.53 6.58
C THR A 72 -9.56 -24.93 7.19
N ALA A 73 -10.54 -25.75 6.83
CA ALA A 73 -10.69 -27.14 7.29
C ALA A 73 -9.51 -28.02 6.86
N THR A 74 -9.13 -27.93 5.58
CA THR A 74 -7.96 -28.59 5.01
C THR A 74 -6.68 -28.19 5.74
N THR A 75 -6.47 -26.89 5.93
CA THR A 75 -5.29 -26.35 6.64
C THR A 75 -5.19 -26.84 8.09
N LEU A 76 -6.32 -27.00 8.77
CA LEU A 76 -6.38 -27.44 10.17
C LEU A 76 -6.48 -28.96 10.33
N GLY A 77 -6.57 -29.71 9.22
CA GLY A 77 -6.79 -31.15 9.22
C GLY A 77 -8.08 -31.57 9.94
N CYS A 78 -9.16 -30.80 9.75
CA CYS A 78 -10.46 -31.06 10.35
C CYS A 78 -11.58 -31.08 9.30
N GLU A 79 -12.75 -31.57 9.68
CA GLU A 79 -13.93 -31.60 8.82
C GLU A 79 -14.55 -30.20 8.67
N PRO A 80 -14.96 -29.77 7.45
CA PRO A 80 -15.60 -28.47 7.22
C PRO A 80 -16.84 -28.25 8.10
N GLU A 81 -17.65 -29.27 8.29
CA GLU A 81 -18.86 -29.29 9.12
C GLU A 81 -18.56 -28.93 10.57
N ARG A 82 -17.37 -29.30 11.07
CA ARG A 82 -16.92 -28.97 12.42
C ARG A 82 -16.70 -27.47 12.58
N ILE A 83 -16.17 -26.80 11.55
CA ILE A 83 -16.00 -25.34 11.51
C ILE A 83 -17.37 -24.67 11.38
N LEU A 84 -18.22 -25.11 10.45
CA LEU A 84 -19.58 -24.57 10.25
C LEU A 84 -20.42 -24.66 11.53
N ARG A 85 -20.37 -25.80 12.22
CA ARG A 85 -21.06 -25.99 13.50
C ARG A 85 -20.58 -25.00 14.54
N ASN A 86 -19.27 -24.76 14.63
CA ASN A 86 -18.72 -23.83 15.59
C ASN A 86 -19.06 -22.37 15.25
N LEU A 87 -19.03 -21.99 13.97
CA LEU A 87 -19.48 -20.68 13.49
C LEU A 87 -20.92 -20.38 13.92
N ARG A 88 -21.82 -21.35 13.79
CA ARG A 88 -23.23 -21.19 14.16
C ARG A 88 -23.42 -21.18 15.68
N ARG A 89 -22.78 -22.08 16.41
CA ARG A 89 -23.06 -22.33 17.83
C ARG A 89 -22.25 -21.50 18.81
N SER A 90 -21.05 -21.04 18.44
CA SER A 90 -20.15 -20.35 19.37
C SER A 90 -20.08 -18.86 19.08
N ALA A 91 -20.74 -18.06 19.92
CA ALA A 91 -20.61 -16.60 19.90
C ALA A 91 -19.16 -16.15 20.14
N LYS A 92 -18.43 -16.84 21.03
CA LYS A 92 -17.01 -16.56 21.32
C LYS A 92 -16.13 -16.73 20.09
N PHE A 93 -16.43 -17.69 19.21
CA PHE A 93 -15.67 -17.90 17.98
C PHE A 93 -15.95 -16.80 16.95
N ARG A 94 -17.22 -16.41 16.78
CA ARG A 94 -17.61 -15.28 15.92
C ARG A 94 -16.95 -13.97 16.36
N HIS A 95 -17.07 -13.63 17.64
CA HIS A 95 -16.42 -12.44 18.22
C HIS A 95 -14.90 -12.44 18.02
N ARG A 96 -14.27 -13.62 18.06
CA ARG A 96 -12.85 -13.74 17.76
C ARG A 96 -12.56 -13.40 16.30
N ILE A 97 -13.35 -13.90 15.35
CA ILE A 97 -13.22 -13.55 13.93
C ILE A 97 -13.34 -12.04 13.74
N ASP A 98 -14.34 -11.41 14.38
CA ASP A 98 -14.54 -9.95 14.28
C ASP A 98 -13.32 -9.17 14.80
N ARG A 99 -12.77 -9.57 15.96
CA ARG A 99 -11.52 -8.97 16.48
C ARG A 99 -10.33 -9.16 15.57
N GLU A 100 -10.21 -10.32 14.92
CA GLU A 100 -9.14 -10.60 13.96
C GLU A 100 -9.27 -9.71 12.72
N VAL A 101 -10.48 -9.52 12.22
CA VAL A 101 -10.79 -8.58 11.12
C VAL A 101 -10.39 -7.16 11.49
N GLU A 102 -10.77 -6.68 12.68
CA GLU A 102 -10.41 -5.33 13.13
C GLU A 102 -8.90 -5.17 13.33
N ARG A 103 -8.21 -6.20 13.87
CA ARG A 103 -6.75 -6.18 13.96
C ARG A 103 -6.11 -6.09 12.58
N MET A 104 -6.61 -6.84 11.60
CA MET A 104 -6.10 -6.80 10.22
C MET A 104 -6.33 -5.42 9.60
N LYS A 105 -7.53 -4.85 9.73
CA LYS A 105 -7.84 -3.48 9.26
C LYS A 105 -6.91 -2.44 9.88
N LEU A 106 -6.69 -2.50 11.19
CA LEU A 106 -5.77 -1.59 11.87
C LEU A 106 -4.34 -1.76 11.36
N SER A 107 -3.87 -3.00 11.23
CA SER A 107 -2.52 -3.27 10.70
C SER A 107 -2.33 -2.77 9.27
N ALA A 108 -3.35 -2.91 8.41
CA ALA A 108 -3.34 -2.38 7.06
C ALA A 108 -3.30 -0.85 7.06
N ARG A 109 -4.13 -0.19 7.88
CA ARG A 109 -4.11 1.28 8.02
C ARG A 109 -2.74 1.79 8.44
N LEU A 110 -2.10 1.16 9.42
CA LEU A 110 -0.76 1.55 9.87
C LEU A 110 0.29 1.35 8.78
N ARG A 111 0.23 0.24 8.02
CA ARG A 111 1.13 0.00 6.89
C ARG A 111 0.96 1.04 5.78
N PHE A 112 -0.28 1.41 5.46
CA PHE A 112 -0.54 2.46 4.47
C PHE A 112 -0.07 3.83 4.95
N ALA A 113 -0.24 4.15 6.24
CA ALA A 113 0.28 5.39 6.82
C ALA A 113 1.81 5.45 6.74
N ALA A 114 2.50 4.36 7.12
CA ALA A 114 3.95 4.27 7.02
C ALA A 114 4.45 4.38 5.56
N LEU A 115 3.75 3.74 4.61
CA LEU A 115 4.06 3.83 3.20
C LEU A 115 3.91 5.27 2.67
N GLY A 116 2.89 5.99 3.12
CA GLY A 116 2.68 7.40 2.78
C GLY A 116 3.85 8.28 3.24
N GLU A 117 4.32 8.09 4.47
CA GLU A 117 5.47 8.85 5.00
C GLU A 117 6.76 8.57 4.21
N ASP A 118 7.05 7.29 3.94
CA ASP A 118 8.27 6.90 3.22
C ASP A 118 8.24 7.38 1.76
N THR A 119 7.09 7.26 1.09
CA THR A 119 6.89 7.79 -0.27
C THR A 119 7.10 9.31 -0.29
N THR A 120 6.57 10.04 0.70
CA THR A 120 6.75 11.50 0.79
C THR A 120 8.22 11.86 0.96
N ARG A 121 8.94 11.15 1.82
CA ARG A 121 10.38 11.35 2.04
C ARG A 121 11.20 11.05 0.79
N GLN A 122 10.84 10.00 0.06
CA GLN A 122 11.50 9.64 -1.18
C GLN A 122 11.24 10.68 -2.28
N LEU A 123 10.02 11.20 -2.39
CA LEU A 123 9.68 12.29 -3.30
C LEU A 123 10.45 13.57 -2.98
N GLN A 124 10.57 13.94 -1.70
CA GLN A 124 11.37 15.10 -1.29
C GLN A 124 12.84 14.96 -1.70
N ARG A 125 13.43 13.77 -1.53
CA ARG A 125 14.81 13.50 -1.97
C ARG A 125 14.96 13.58 -3.49
N GLN A 126 13.93 13.19 -4.23
CA GLN A 126 13.92 13.21 -5.69
C GLN A 126 13.36 14.51 -6.28
N ALA A 127 12.95 15.48 -5.44
CA ALA A 127 12.30 16.71 -5.88
C ALA A 127 13.20 17.58 -6.76
N HIS A 128 14.52 17.43 -6.65
CA HIS A 128 15.49 18.12 -7.51
C HIS A 128 15.57 17.54 -8.94
N THR A 129 15.10 16.32 -9.14
CA THR A 129 15.15 15.59 -10.43
C THR A 129 13.76 15.48 -11.09
N LEU A 130 12.69 15.66 -10.32
CA LEU A 130 11.31 15.49 -10.78
C LEU A 130 10.66 16.82 -11.19
N ASP A 131 9.81 16.77 -12.22
CA ASP A 131 8.99 17.90 -12.66
C ASP A 131 8.05 18.35 -11.52
N PRO A 132 8.05 19.64 -11.13
CA PRO A 132 7.16 20.20 -10.11
C PRO A 132 5.68 19.88 -10.32
N ARG A 133 5.22 19.77 -11.58
CA ARG A 133 3.82 19.42 -11.90
C ARG A 133 3.48 17.99 -11.49
N LEU A 134 4.42 17.06 -11.63
CA LEU A 134 4.24 15.66 -11.22
C LEU A 134 4.19 15.54 -9.69
N LEU A 135 5.01 16.30 -8.97
CA LEU A 135 4.99 16.35 -7.50
C LEU A 135 3.66 16.89 -6.98
N GLN A 136 3.12 17.94 -7.61
CA GLN A 136 1.82 18.51 -7.26
C GLN A 136 0.69 17.50 -7.49
N TRP A 137 0.65 16.86 -8.67
CA TRP A 137 -0.35 15.84 -9.00
C TRP A 137 -0.27 14.64 -8.05
N LEU A 138 0.93 14.19 -7.69
CA LEU A 138 1.13 13.05 -6.81
C LEU A 138 0.74 13.37 -5.36
N GLY A 139 1.04 14.59 -4.88
CA GLY A 139 0.59 15.08 -3.57
C GLY A 139 -0.94 15.17 -3.47
N GLU A 140 -1.62 15.54 -4.56
CA GLU A 140 -3.08 15.50 -4.67
C GLU A 140 -3.63 14.08 -4.62
N LYS A 141 -2.95 13.11 -5.24
CA LYS A 141 -3.41 11.70 -5.28
C LYS A 141 -3.12 10.90 -4.01
N LEU A 142 -2.02 11.19 -3.32
CA LEU A 142 -1.67 10.52 -2.06
C LEU A 142 -2.39 11.12 -0.83
N ASN A 143 -3.22 12.14 -1.03
CA ASN A 143 -3.93 12.85 0.04
C ASN A 143 -2.97 13.44 1.11
N LEU A 144 -1.68 13.58 0.77
CA LEU A 144 -0.64 14.27 1.56
C LEU A 144 -0.92 15.78 1.67
N ASN A 145 -1.87 16.27 0.87
CA ASN A 145 -2.16 17.68 0.66
C ASN A 145 -3.04 18.36 1.73
N ARG A 146 -3.42 17.70 2.84
CA ARG A 146 -4.03 18.44 3.96
C ARG A 146 -3.01 19.23 4.77
N GLU A 147 -1.83 18.66 5.00
CA GLU A 147 -0.75 19.33 5.75
C GLU A 147 0.17 20.16 4.84
N PHE A 148 0.39 19.72 3.60
CA PHE A 148 1.22 20.45 2.62
C PHE A 148 0.57 21.74 2.10
N ARG A 149 -0.76 21.80 2.01
CA ARG A 149 -1.49 23.03 1.61
C ARG A 149 -1.38 24.14 2.64
N ALA A 150 -1.29 23.80 3.94
CA ALA A 150 -1.19 24.80 5.00
C ALA A 150 0.17 25.51 5.00
N THR A 151 1.26 24.81 4.64
CA THR A 151 2.61 25.37 4.77
C THR A 151 3.23 25.81 3.45
N LEU A 152 3.13 25.01 2.39
CA LEU A 152 3.80 25.34 1.12
C LEU A 152 2.98 26.31 0.26
N GLY A 153 1.66 26.16 0.24
CA GLY A 153 0.77 27.06 -0.51
C GLY A 153 0.86 28.51 -0.03
N GLU A 154 0.89 28.70 1.29
CA GLU A 154 1.07 30.01 1.92
C GLU A 154 2.49 30.55 1.72
N GLN A 155 3.53 29.73 1.89
CA GLN A 155 4.92 30.18 1.69
C GLN A 155 5.23 30.55 0.23
N TRP A 156 4.67 29.82 -0.74
CA TRP A 156 4.81 30.15 -2.17
C TRP A 156 3.95 31.37 -2.54
N ALA A 157 2.74 31.52 -1.99
CA ALA A 157 1.93 32.72 -2.18
C ALA A 157 2.60 33.96 -1.57
N GLU A 158 3.25 33.83 -0.41
CA GLU A 158 4.04 34.88 0.25
C GLU A 158 5.27 35.23 -0.58
N ALA A 159 6.01 34.23 -1.08
CA ALA A 159 7.17 34.43 -1.95
C ALA A 159 6.83 35.11 -3.29
N VAL A 160 5.65 34.84 -3.83
CA VAL A 160 5.14 35.49 -5.07
C VAL A 160 4.56 36.88 -4.79
N ARG A 161 4.02 37.12 -3.58
CA ARG A 161 3.50 38.44 -3.16
C ARG A 161 4.56 39.39 -2.64
N THR A 162 5.73 38.90 -2.25
CA THR A 162 6.84 39.73 -1.77
C THR A 162 7.55 40.37 -2.98
N PRO A 163 7.38 41.67 -3.27
CA PRO A 163 8.15 42.30 -4.34
C PRO A 163 9.64 42.26 -4.00
N ALA A 164 10.46 42.03 -5.03
CA ALA A 164 11.91 41.96 -4.92
C ALA A 164 12.47 43.17 -4.16
N ARG A 165 13.16 42.90 -3.05
CA ARG A 165 13.89 43.90 -2.25
C ARG A 165 14.80 44.72 -3.17
N PRO A 166 14.68 46.06 -3.25
CA PRO A 166 15.52 46.86 -4.14
C PRO A 166 17.00 46.73 -3.75
N LYS A 167 17.84 46.54 -4.77
CA LYS A 167 19.29 46.35 -4.66
C LYS A 167 19.95 47.49 -3.87
N PRO A 168 20.93 47.22 -2.99
CA PRO A 168 21.66 48.24 -2.25
C PRO A 168 22.70 48.88 -3.18
N ARG A 169 22.27 49.79 -4.07
CA ARG A 169 23.23 50.54 -4.92
C ARG A 169 22.91 52.02 -5.11
N GLN A 170 22.00 52.60 -4.32
CA GLN A 170 21.66 54.03 -4.40
C GLN A 170 21.63 54.75 -3.03
N ARG A 171 22.54 54.40 -2.11
CA ARG A 171 22.72 55.17 -0.84
C ARG A 171 23.91 56.13 -0.82
N LEU A 172 24.60 56.33 -1.93
CA LEU A 172 25.80 57.20 -1.99
C LEU A 172 25.62 58.49 -2.82
N ALA A 173 24.41 58.82 -3.29
CA ALA A 173 24.20 60.00 -4.15
C ALA A 173 23.35 61.13 -3.53
N GLN A 174 23.02 61.08 -2.23
CA GLN A 174 22.15 62.10 -1.60
C GLN A 174 22.77 62.88 -0.43
N THR A 175 24.09 62.83 -0.25
CA THR A 175 24.80 63.68 0.74
C THR A 175 25.61 64.82 0.13
N GLY A 176 25.45 65.09 -1.17
CA GLY A 176 26.24 66.09 -1.88
C GLY A 176 25.42 67.17 -2.58
N GLN A 177 24.44 67.78 -1.90
CA GLN A 177 23.78 69.01 -2.36
C GLN A 177 23.02 69.63 -1.19
N ASN A 178 23.72 70.42 -0.37
CA ASN A 178 23.16 71.50 0.46
C ASN A 178 24.34 72.29 1.03
N GLY A 179 25.05 72.97 0.14
CA GLY A 179 25.90 74.10 0.48
C GLY A 179 25.48 75.26 -0.42
N THR A 180 25.42 76.44 0.19
CA THR A 180 25.46 77.80 -0.40
C THR A 180 24.21 78.35 -1.09
N GLU A 181 23.53 79.27 -0.38
CA GLU A 181 23.14 80.65 -0.76
C GLU A 181 22.40 81.24 0.47
N GLN A 182 23.07 81.93 1.41
CA GLN A 182 23.39 83.37 1.44
C GLN A 182 22.24 84.31 1.07
N ALA A 183 21.68 85.00 2.07
CA ALA A 183 21.67 86.47 2.21
C ALA A 183 21.15 86.86 3.60
#